data_AF-A0A7Y5EBN6-F1
#
_entry.id   AF-A0A7Y5EBN6-F1
#
_cell.length_a   1.000
_cell.length_b   1.000
_cell.length_c   1.000
_cell.angle_alpha   90.00
_cell.angle_beta   90.00
_cell.angle_gamma   90.00
#
_symmetry.space_group_name_H-M   'P 1'
#
loop_
_entity.id
_entity.type
_entity.pdbx_description
1 polymer ?
#
loop_
_entity_poly.entity_id
_entity_poly.type
_entity_poly.pdbx_seq_one_letter_code
_entity_poly.pdbx_strand_id
1 'polypeptide(L)'
;MRTSHAHYRWVQAVFCLLLIVPMLAQADDDPLPSWRDGPSRQAIEAFVEAVTEQGGKDYVPTAERIAVFDNDGTLWSEQPLYFEVLFAMDEVKRLAPQHPQWRTEQPFKAVLENDHKALAAQGMDGVLKIVAATHAQMSTEAFIARSRSWLGSARHPATGRLYTEMVFQPMLELLAYLRSRGFRTYIVSGGE
;
A
#
# COMPACT_ATOMS: atom_id res chain seq x y z
N MET A 1 -22.62 -53.02 44.34
CA MET A 1 -23.29 -51.74 43.98
C MET A 1 -22.24 -50.63 43.97
N ARG A 2 -21.63 -50.35 42.80
CA ARG A 2 -20.85 -49.14 42.43
C ARG A 2 -19.86 -49.50 41.31
N THR A 3 -20.29 -49.41 40.06
CA THR A 3 -19.41 -49.25 38.87
C THR A 3 -20.31 -49.01 37.65
N SER A 4 -20.72 -47.76 37.42
CA SER A 4 -21.47 -47.39 36.20
C SER A 4 -21.35 -45.88 35.88
N HIS A 5 -21.12 -45.05 36.90
CA HIS A 5 -21.01 -43.60 36.71
C HIS A 5 -19.78 -43.11 35.93
N ALA A 6 -18.75 -43.94 35.75
CA ALA A 6 -17.57 -43.55 34.98
C ALA A 6 -17.89 -43.46 33.48
N HIS A 7 -18.52 -44.49 32.89
CA HIS A 7 -18.77 -44.57 31.44
C HIS A 7 -19.70 -43.46 30.92
N TYR A 8 -20.68 -43.03 31.72
CA TYR A 8 -21.61 -41.96 31.33
C TYR A 8 -20.93 -40.58 31.23
N ARG A 9 -19.89 -40.32 32.04
CA ARG A 9 -19.16 -39.05 32.05
C ARG A 9 -18.24 -38.89 30.84
N TRP A 10 -17.68 -39.99 30.34
CA TRP A 10 -16.86 -39.98 29.11
C TRP A 10 -17.71 -39.77 27.86
N VAL A 11 -18.88 -40.41 27.77
CA VAL A 11 -19.82 -40.23 26.65
C VAL A 11 -20.36 -38.79 26.62
N GLN A 12 -20.71 -38.21 27.77
CA GLN A 12 -21.14 -36.81 27.87
C GLN A 12 -20.03 -35.80 27.52
N ALA A 13 -18.78 -36.05 27.94
CA ALA A 13 -17.65 -35.20 27.59
C ALA A 13 -17.31 -35.22 26.09
N VAL A 14 -17.41 -36.38 25.44
CA VAL A 14 -17.24 -36.52 23.99
C VAL A 14 -18.38 -35.83 23.22
N PHE A 15 -19.62 -35.93 23.71
CA PHE A 15 -20.78 -35.24 23.11
C PHE A 15 -20.72 -33.71 23.26
N CYS A 16 -20.21 -33.20 24.39
CA CYS A 16 -19.95 -31.77 24.57
C CYS A 16 -18.79 -31.27 23.69
N LEU A 17 -17.72 -32.05 23.50
CA LEU A 17 -16.64 -31.68 22.58
C LEU A 17 -17.10 -31.62 21.11
N LEU A 18 -17.98 -32.53 20.69
CA LEU A 18 -18.53 -32.56 19.32
C LEU A 18 -19.45 -31.36 19.00
N LEU A 19 -20.01 -30.69 20.00
CA LEU A 19 -20.88 -29.51 19.82
C LEU A 19 -20.11 -28.17 19.87
N ILE A 20 -18.87 -28.15 20.38
CA ILE A 20 -18.06 -26.92 20.49
C ILE A 20 -17.18 -26.70 19.25
N VAL A 21 -16.77 -27.77 18.56
CA VAL A 21 -15.93 -27.69 17.35
C VAL A 21 -16.58 -26.92 16.18
N PRO A 22 -17.91 -27.02 15.88
CA PRO A 22 -18.51 -26.24 14.80
C PRO A 22 -18.63 -24.74 15.13
N MET A 23 -18.62 -24.35 16.41
CA MET A 23 -18.72 -22.94 16.82
C MET A 23 -17.42 -22.15 16.63
N LEU A 24 -16.27 -22.83 16.57
CA LEU A 24 -14.98 -22.21 16.27
C LEU A 24 -14.71 -22.06 14.78
N ALA A 25 -15.59 -22.58 13.92
CA ALA A 25 -15.42 -22.61 12.46
C ALA A 25 -16.21 -21.51 11.71
N GLN A 26 -16.83 -20.57 12.42
CA GLN A 26 -17.42 -19.36 11.83
C GLN A 26 -16.59 -18.14 12.22
N ALA A 27 -15.32 -18.13 11.84
CA ALA A 27 -14.73 -16.85 11.49
C ALA A 27 -15.34 -16.49 10.13
N ASP A 28 -16.30 -15.57 10.12
CA ASP A 28 -16.45 -14.77 8.91
C ASP A 28 -15.06 -14.21 8.64
N ASP A 29 -14.49 -14.52 7.47
CA ASP A 29 -13.27 -13.88 7.00
C ASP A 29 -13.61 -12.38 6.88
N ASP A 30 -13.41 -11.63 7.97
CA ASP A 30 -13.60 -10.18 8.01
C ASP A 30 -12.81 -9.62 6.82
N PRO A 31 -13.48 -9.01 5.83
CA PRO A 31 -12.81 -8.56 4.62
C PRO A 31 -11.89 -7.36 4.87
N LEU A 32 -12.03 -6.67 6.01
CA LEU A 32 -11.36 -5.42 6.34
C LEU A 32 -10.82 -5.42 7.79
N PRO A 33 -10.00 -6.41 8.21
CA PRO A 33 -9.65 -6.63 9.61
C PRO A 33 -8.78 -5.53 10.22
N SER A 34 -8.06 -4.74 9.41
CA SER A 34 -7.26 -3.61 9.88
C SER A 34 -8.01 -2.27 9.84
N TRP A 35 -9.27 -2.26 9.36
CA TRP A 35 -10.11 -1.07 9.41
C TRP A 35 -10.75 -0.92 10.78
N ARG A 36 -10.70 0.31 11.31
CA ARG A 36 -11.45 0.61 12.54
C ARG A 36 -12.94 0.62 12.25
N ASP A 37 -13.72 0.10 13.18
CA ASP A 37 -15.16 0.25 13.17
C ASP A 37 -15.53 1.73 13.23
N GLY A 38 -16.21 2.21 12.20
CA GLY A 38 -16.55 3.62 12.05
C GLY A 38 -17.14 3.96 10.69
N PRO A 39 -17.45 5.25 10.47
CA PRO A 39 -18.20 5.69 9.30
C PRO A 39 -17.59 5.27 7.95
N SER A 40 -16.26 5.31 7.83
CA SER A 40 -15.58 4.95 6.58
C SER A 40 -15.72 3.47 6.25
N ARG A 41 -15.47 2.57 7.23
CA ARG A 41 -15.62 1.12 7.04
C ARG A 41 -17.06 0.77 6.65
N GLN A 42 -18.03 1.31 7.40
CA GLN A 42 -19.46 1.07 7.16
C GLN A 42 -19.89 1.58 5.78
N ALA A 43 -19.42 2.75 5.35
CA ALA A 43 -19.73 3.30 4.04
C ALA A 43 -19.15 2.42 2.91
N ILE A 44 -17.94 1.90 3.07
CA ILE A 44 -17.31 0.99 2.10
C ILE A 44 -18.13 -0.30 1.99
N GLU A 45 -18.41 -0.97 3.11
CA GLU A 45 -19.14 -2.24 3.12
C GLU A 45 -20.55 -2.08 2.54
N ALA A 46 -21.29 -1.05 3.00
CA ALA A 46 -22.63 -0.77 2.51
C ALA A 46 -22.68 -0.42 1.01
N PHE A 47 -21.71 0.38 0.53
CA PHE A 47 -21.61 0.70 -0.90
C PHE A 47 -21.34 -0.56 -1.72
N VAL A 48 -20.38 -1.37 -1.30
CA VAL A 48 -20.01 -2.60 -2.02
C VAL A 48 -21.15 -3.61 -2.01
N GLU A 49 -21.87 -3.76 -0.90
CA GLU A 49 -23.07 -4.60 -0.83
C GLU A 49 -24.15 -4.11 -1.82
N ALA A 50 -24.52 -2.83 -1.76
CA ALA A 50 -25.57 -2.25 -2.59
C ALA A 50 -25.32 -2.40 -4.10
N VAL A 51 -24.07 -2.20 -4.55
CA VAL A 51 -23.73 -2.27 -5.98
C VAL A 51 -23.44 -3.69 -6.47
N THR A 52 -23.36 -4.66 -5.56
CA THR A 52 -23.08 -6.07 -5.91
C THR A 52 -24.29 -6.99 -5.76
N GLU A 53 -25.34 -6.54 -5.04
CA GLU A 53 -26.61 -7.25 -4.87
C GLU A 53 -27.40 -7.32 -6.19
N GLN A 54 -27.49 -8.51 -6.79
CA GLN A 54 -28.21 -8.72 -8.04
C GLN A 54 -29.70 -8.40 -7.90
N GLY A 55 -30.23 -7.61 -8.83
CA GLY A 55 -31.63 -7.18 -8.81
C GLY A 55 -31.91 -6.01 -7.88
N GLY A 56 -30.92 -5.55 -7.11
CA GLY A 56 -31.00 -4.33 -6.31
C GLY A 56 -31.05 -3.07 -7.18
N LYS A 57 -31.63 -2.00 -6.63
CA LYS A 57 -31.77 -0.72 -7.34
C LYS A 57 -30.45 -0.05 -7.72
N ASP A 58 -29.39 -0.34 -6.96
CA ASP A 58 -28.05 0.23 -7.13
C ASP A 58 -27.09 -0.76 -7.79
N TYR A 59 -27.58 -1.93 -8.23
CA TYR A 59 -26.74 -2.98 -8.82
C TYR A 59 -25.93 -2.48 -10.01
N VAL A 60 -24.62 -2.70 -9.96
CA VAL A 60 -23.69 -2.41 -11.05
C VAL A 60 -23.21 -3.73 -11.65
N PRO A 61 -23.34 -3.96 -12.97
CA PRO A 61 -22.78 -5.14 -13.62
C PRO A 61 -21.27 -5.23 -13.38
N THR A 62 -20.74 -6.45 -13.19
CA THR A 62 -19.30 -6.67 -12.90
C THR A 62 -18.36 -5.95 -13.86
N ALA A 63 -18.71 -5.87 -15.16
CA ALA A 63 -17.90 -5.18 -16.16
C ALA A 63 -17.74 -3.67 -15.90
N GLU A 64 -18.66 -3.05 -15.19
CA GLU A 64 -18.71 -1.60 -14.91
C GLU A 64 -18.15 -1.26 -13.52
N ARG A 65 -17.82 -2.26 -12.70
CA ARG A 65 -17.24 -2.06 -11.36
C ARG A 65 -15.78 -1.65 -11.45
N ILE A 66 -15.52 -0.36 -11.61
CA ILE A 66 -14.18 0.23 -11.64
C ILE A 66 -13.94 1.00 -10.34
N ALA A 67 -12.86 0.67 -9.64
CA ALA A 67 -12.36 1.42 -8.49
C ALA A 67 -10.99 2.01 -8.81
N VAL A 68 -10.81 3.31 -8.58
CA VAL A 68 -9.55 4.02 -8.82
C VAL A 68 -8.95 4.48 -7.49
N PHE A 69 -7.63 4.39 -7.37
CA PHE A 69 -6.86 4.79 -6.20
C PHE A 69 -5.70 5.67 -6.64
N ASP A 70 -5.43 6.74 -5.90
CA ASP A 70 -4.08 7.33 -5.94
C ASP A 70 -3.08 6.37 -5.26
N ASN A 71 -1.77 6.60 -5.41
CA ASN A 71 -0.72 5.79 -4.82
C ASN A 71 -0.07 6.49 -3.61
N ASP A 72 0.60 7.61 -3.85
CA ASP A 72 1.26 8.41 -2.82
C ASP A 72 0.24 8.97 -1.81
N GLY A 73 0.50 8.78 -0.52
CA GLY A 73 -0.41 9.19 0.55
C GLY A 73 -1.72 8.38 0.65
N THR A 74 -1.97 7.48 -0.30
CA THR A 74 -3.22 6.70 -0.40
C THR A 74 -3.02 5.20 -0.26
N LEU A 75 -2.05 4.58 -0.94
CA LEU A 75 -1.72 3.15 -0.82
C LEU A 75 -0.42 2.93 -0.04
N TRP A 76 0.49 3.91 -0.08
CA TRP A 76 1.72 3.93 0.69
C TRP A 76 2.04 5.33 1.22
N SER A 77 3.02 5.44 2.11
CA SER A 77 3.44 6.72 2.66
C SER A 77 4.09 7.62 1.61
N GLU A 78 3.87 8.92 1.74
CA GLU A 78 4.47 9.99 0.93
C GLU A 78 5.40 10.90 1.74
N GLN A 79 5.62 10.56 3.00
CA GLN A 79 6.42 11.37 3.92
C GLN A 79 7.83 10.78 4.05
N PRO A 80 8.85 11.63 4.27
CA PRO A 80 8.80 13.09 4.29
C PRO A 80 8.71 13.73 2.89
N LEU A 81 8.88 12.94 1.83
CA LEU A 81 8.78 13.30 0.41
C LEU A 81 8.29 12.07 -0.36
N TYR A 82 7.69 12.29 -1.54
CA TYR A 82 7.33 11.21 -2.47
C TYR A 82 8.53 10.32 -2.76
N PHE A 83 8.31 9.00 -2.79
CA PHE A 83 9.41 8.05 -2.93
C PHE A 83 10.11 8.17 -4.29
N GLU A 84 9.39 8.58 -5.33
CA GLU A 84 9.98 8.89 -6.64
C GLU A 84 10.99 10.06 -6.57
N VAL A 85 10.68 11.10 -5.80
CA VAL A 85 11.60 12.22 -5.59
C VAL A 85 12.83 11.77 -4.81
N LEU A 86 12.65 10.91 -3.81
CA LEU A 86 13.76 10.32 -3.06
C LEU A 86 14.66 9.45 -3.95
N PHE A 87 14.06 8.68 -4.86
CA PHE A 87 14.78 7.93 -5.88
C PHE A 87 15.59 8.86 -6.79
N ALA A 88 14.98 9.92 -7.31
CA ALA A 88 15.65 10.90 -8.16
C ALA A 88 16.83 11.58 -7.41
N MET A 89 16.67 11.89 -6.13
CA MET A 89 17.74 12.44 -5.30
C MET A 89 18.91 11.48 -5.10
N ASP A 90 18.65 10.18 -4.94
CA ASP A 90 19.72 9.17 -4.88
C ASP A 90 20.40 8.97 -6.25
N GLU A 91 19.65 9.10 -7.35
CA GLU A 91 20.24 9.13 -8.68
C GLU A 91 21.14 10.35 -8.90
N VAL A 92 20.81 11.54 -8.35
CA VAL A 92 21.71 12.70 -8.34
C VAL A 92 23.04 12.33 -7.67
N LYS A 93 23.00 11.71 -6.49
CA LYS A 93 24.23 11.31 -5.76
C LYS A 93 25.05 10.30 -6.58
N ARG A 94 24.38 9.33 -7.21
CA ARG A 94 25.03 8.30 -8.04
C ARG A 94 25.68 8.89 -9.30
N LEU A 95 25.02 9.88 -9.92
CA LEU A 95 25.49 10.54 -11.15
C LEU A 95 26.48 11.67 -10.88
N ALA A 96 26.55 12.21 -9.66
CA ALA A 96 27.42 13.34 -9.29
C ALA A 96 28.89 13.24 -9.75
N PRO A 97 29.56 12.06 -9.75
CA PRO A 97 30.92 11.95 -10.28
C PRO A 97 31.06 12.36 -11.76
N GLN A 98 29.98 12.26 -12.54
CA GLN A 98 29.91 12.60 -13.97
C GLN A 98 29.43 14.05 -14.19
N HIS A 99 28.95 14.72 -13.14
CA HIS A 99 28.37 16.06 -13.19
C HIS A 99 29.02 16.99 -12.14
N PRO A 100 30.29 17.40 -12.33
CA PRO A 100 31.01 18.20 -11.34
C PRO A 100 30.34 19.54 -11.01
N GLN A 101 29.58 20.11 -11.95
CA GLN A 101 28.82 21.36 -11.78
C GLN A 101 27.73 21.27 -10.70
N TRP A 102 27.20 20.08 -10.42
CA TRP A 102 26.16 19.86 -9.41
C TRP A 102 26.62 20.18 -7.98
N ARG A 103 27.93 20.27 -7.74
CA ARG A 103 28.47 20.72 -6.44
C ARG A 103 28.17 22.18 -6.12
N THR A 104 27.88 22.98 -7.15
CA THR A 104 27.61 24.43 -7.00
C THR A 104 26.23 24.84 -7.48
N GLU A 105 25.59 24.04 -8.31
CA GLU A 105 24.31 24.34 -8.94
C GLU A 105 23.11 23.83 -8.13
N GLN A 106 22.10 24.68 -7.91
CA GLN A 106 20.82 24.27 -7.32
C GLN A 106 19.90 23.70 -8.41
N PRO A 107 19.07 22.69 -8.09
CA PRO A 107 18.83 22.09 -6.77
C PRO A 107 19.82 20.98 -6.37
N PHE A 108 20.73 20.58 -7.26
CA PHE A 108 21.60 19.41 -7.06
C PHE A 108 22.52 19.55 -5.85
N LYS A 109 23.08 20.75 -5.64
CA LYS A 109 23.91 21.05 -4.47
C LYS A 109 23.18 20.71 -3.16
N ALA A 110 21.93 21.15 -3.01
CA ALA A 110 21.13 20.86 -1.82
C ALA A 110 20.94 19.35 -1.61
N VAL A 111 20.75 18.58 -2.69
CA VAL A 111 20.67 17.11 -2.62
C VAL A 111 21.98 16.50 -2.13
N LEU A 112 23.12 16.94 -2.67
CA LEU A 112 24.45 16.44 -2.32
C LEU A 112 24.85 16.78 -0.88
N GLU A 113 24.41 17.92 -0.37
CA GLU A 113 24.66 18.39 0.99
C GLU A 113 23.61 17.91 2.01
N ASN A 114 22.56 17.20 1.56
CA ASN A 114 21.36 16.85 2.34
C ASN A 114 20.69 18.08 3.01
N ASP A 115 20.71 19.23 2.33
CA ASP A 115 20.05 20.46 2.79
C ASP A 115 18.56 20.46 2.42
N HIS A 116 17.76 19.83 3.29
CA HIS A 116 16.32 19.73 3.13
C HIS A 116 15.62 21.09 3.09
N LYS A 117 16.16 22.11 3.76
CA LYS A 117 15.57 23.46 3.79
C LYS A 117 15.78 24.16 2.45
N ALA A 118 17.01 24.10 1.92
CA ALA A 118 17.31 24.64 0.60
C ALA A 118 16.50 23.94 -0.49
N LEU A 119 16.36 22.61 -0.39
CA LEU A 119 15.56 21.83 -1.34
C LEU A 119 14.07 22.19 -1.28
N ALA A 120 13.50 22.29 -0.07
CA ALA A 120 12.10 22.70 0.11
C ALA A 120 11.84 24.10 -0.49
N ALA A 121 12.82 25.01 -0.38
CA ALA A 121 12.74 26.34 -0.98
C ALA A 121 12.76 26.35 -2.51
N GLN A 122 13.19 25.27 -3.17
CA GLN A 122 13.13 25.16 -4.64
C GLN A 122 11.72 24.85 -5.16
N GLY A 123 10.82 24.36 -4.30
CA GLY A 123 9.47 23.96 -4.68
C GLY A 123 9.43 22.92 -5.79
N MET A 124 8.31 22.88 -6.52
CA MET A 124 8.07 21.91 -7.59
C MET A 124 9.07 22.06 -8.75
N ASP A 125 9.49 23.30 -9.07
CA ASP A 125 10.46 23.55 -10.14
C ASP A 125 11.82 22.87 -9.86
N GLY A 126 12.24 22.84 -8.59
CA GLY A 126 13.43 22.10 -8.18
C GLY A 126 13.28 20.60 -8.36
N VAL A 127 12.14 20.06 -7.95
CA VAL A 127 11.83 18.62 -8.12
C VAL A 127 11.86 18.23 -9.60
N LEU A 128 11.17 19.00 -10.46
CA LEU A 128 11.15 18.75 -11.90
C LEU A 128 12.54 18.82 -12.53
N LYS A 129 13.40 19.76 -12.10
CA LYS A 129 14.80 19.83 -12.56
C LYS A 129 15.60 18.59 -12.16
N ILE A 130 15.40 18.07 -10.95
CA ILE A 130 16.07 16.84 -10.47
C ILE A 130 15.62 15.65 -11.32
N VAL A 131 14.31 15.46 -11.47
CA VAL A 131 13.73 14.35 -12.25
C VAL A 131 14.21 14.42 -13.69
N ALA A 132 14.13 15.59 -14.34
CA ALA A 132 14.59 15.77 -15.70
C ALA A 132 16.09 15.46 -15.85
N ALA A 133 16.95 15.95 -14.96
CA ALA A 133 18.40 15.74 -15.09
C ALA A 133 18.85 14.31 -14.80
N THR A 134 18.07 13.54 -14.03
CA THR A 134 18.43 12.16 -13.64
C THR A 134 17.83 11.09 -14.55
N HIS A 135 16.69 11.38 -15.18
CA HIS A 135 15.96 10.42 -16.02
C HIS A 135 15.91 10.79 -17.51
N ALA A 136 16.26 12.04 -17.89
CA ALA A 136 16.33 12.37 -19.31
C ALA A 136 17.37 11.50 -20.03
N GLN A 137 17.07 11.16 -21.29
CA GLN A 137 17.94 10.38 -22.19
C GLN A 137 18.14 8.91 -21.78
N MET A 138 17.40 8.41 -20.79
CA MET A 138 17.40 7.01 -20.39
C MET A 138 16.28 6.23 -21.12
N SER A 139 16.54 4.95 -21.45
CA SER A 139 15.47 4.08 -21.96
C SER A 139 14.54 3.66 -20.82
N THR A 140 13.29 3.34 -21.15
CA THR A 140 12.30 2.84 -20.20
C THR A 140 12.80 1.58 -19.48
N GLU A 141 13.50 0.68 -20.16
CA GLU A 141 14.05 -0.54 -19.56
C GLU A 141 15.11 -0.22 -18.51
N ALA A 142 15.99 0.76 -18.80
CA ALA A 142 17.01 1.19 -17.86
C ALA A 142 16.39 1.89 -16.65
N PHE A 143 15.34 2.71 -16.84
CA PHE A 143 14.58 3.31 -15.76
C PHE A 143 13.98 2.24 -14.84
N ILE A 144 13.23 1.29 -15.41
CA ILE A 144 12.58 0.19 -14.67
C ILE A 144 13.62 -0.64 -13.90
N ALA A 145 14.76 -0.95 -14.51
CA ALA A 145 15.80 -1.71 -13.84
C ALA A 145 16.38 -0.94 -12.63
N ARG A 146 16.62 0.37 -12.77
CA ARG A 146 17.14 1.20 -11.69
C ARG A 146 16.12 1.39 -10.57
N SER A 147 14.88 1.74 -10.90
CA SER A 147 13.83 1.95 -9.89
C SER A 147 13.56 0.68 -9.10
N ARG A 148 13.55 -0.50 -9.75
CA ARG A 148 13.45 -1.80 -9.06
C ARG A 148 14.63 -2.07 -8.14
N SER A 149 15.86 -1.81 -8.60
CA SER A 149 17.05 -2.00 -7.77
C SER A 149 17.04 -1.09 -6.54
N TRP A 150 16.62 0.16 -6.73
CA TRP A 150 16.50 1.13 -5.64
C TRP A 150 15.42 0.70 -4.65
N LEU A 151 14.19 0.39 -5.12
CA LEU A 151 13.10 -0.07 -4.26
C LEU A 151 13.45 -1.34 -3.46
N GLY A 152 14.27 -2.23 -4.02
CA GLY A 152 14.70 -3.46 -3.34
C GLY A 152 15.65 -3.24 -2.16
N SER A 153 16.20 -2.04 -1.98
CA SER A 153 17.21 -1.76 -0.94
C SER A 153 17.00 -0.44 -0.19
N ALA A 154 16.27 0.50 -0.77
CA ALA A 154 16.06 1.83 -0.21
C ALA A 154 15.14 1.79 1.02
N ARG A 155 15.55 2.51 2.06
CA ARG A 155 14.89 2.50 3.37
C ARG A 155 14.43 3.89 3.77
N HIS A 156 13.27 3.95 4.40
CA HIS A 156 12.72 5.18 4.94
C HIS A 156 13.58 5.66 6.13
N PRO A 157 14.02 6.92 6.14
CA PRO A 157 15.05 7.40 7.07
C PRO A 157 14.62 7.35 8.54
N ALA A 158 13.34 7.62 8.84
CA ALA A 158 12.86 7.64 10.22
C ALA A 158 12.49 6.26 10.78
N THR A 159 12.13 5.31 9.91
CA THR A 159 11.59 3.99 10.34
C THR A 159 12.57 2.85 10.10
N GLY A 160 13.55 3.04 9.21
CA GLY A 160 14.50 2.01 8.79
C GLY A 160 13.89 0.89 7.93
N ARG A 161 12.59 0.95 7.65
CA ARG A 161 11.86 -0.04 6.84
C ARG A 161 12.11 0.18 5.36
N LEU A 162 11.96 -0.87 4.53
CA LEU A 162 11.98 -0.69 3.09
C LEU A 162 10.78 0.17 2.67
N TYR A 163 10.92 0.97 1.62
CA TYR A 163 9.79 1.77 1.12
C TYR A 163 8.61 0.88 0.68
N THR A 164 8.87 -0.32 0.17
CA THR A 164 7.85 -1.32 -0.16
C THR A 164 7.09 -1.87 1.05
N GLU A 165 7.60 -1.65 2.27
CA GLU A 165 6.94 -2.02 3.53
C GLU A 165 6.17 -0.84 4.14
N MET A 166 6.32 0.38 3.60
CA MET A 166 5.63 1.59 4.04
C MET A 166 4.23 1.71 3.39
N VAL A 167 3.62 0.57 3.09
CA VAL A 167 2.25 0.44 2.54
C VAL A 167 1.21 0.47 3.66
N PHE A 168 -0.01 0.87 3.32
CA PHE A 168 -1.12 0.86 4.27
C PHE A 168 -1.86 -0.47 4.22
N GLN A 169 -1.66 -1.29 5.25
CA GLN A 169 -2.32 -2.59 5.37
C GLN A 169 -3.86 -2.55 5.18
N PRO A 170 -4.62 -1.58 5.75
CA PRO A 170 -6.06 -1.46 5.47
C PRO A 170 -6.38 -1.28 3.98
N MET A 171 -5.51 -0.62 3.22
CA MET A 171 -5.73 -0.38 1.80
C MET A 171 -5.45 -1.62 0.96
N LEU A 172 -4.50 -2.48 1.38
CA LEU A 172 -4.30 -3.79 0.76
C LEU A 172 -5.54 -4.69 0.93
N GLU A 173 -6.15 -4.65 2.11
CA GLU A 173 -7.40 -5.36 2.41
C GLU A 173 -8.57 -4.81 1.59
N LEU A 174 -8.73 -3.50 1.51
CA LEU A 174 -9.75 -2.86 0.67
C LEU A 174 -9.61 -3.26 -0.81
N LEU A 175 -8.38 -3.23 -1.33
CA LEU A 175 -8.08 -3.68 -2.68
C LEU A 175 -8.47 -5.15 -2.90
N ALA A 176 -8.19 -6.02 -1.92
CA ALA A 176 -8.56 -7.43 -1.99
C ALA A 176 -10.08 -7.64 -1.90
N TYR A 177 -10.75 -6.93 -1.00
CA TYR A 177 -12.20 -6.95 -0.83
C TYR A 177 -12.94 -6.50 -2.09
N LEU A 178 -12.51 -5.40 -2.70
CA LEU A 178 -13.12 -4.92 -3.95
C LEU A 178 -12.94 -5.95 -5.09
N ARG A 179 -11.75 -6.54 -5.23
CA ARG A 179 -11.50 -7.59 -6.23
C ARG A 179 -12.35 -8.84 -5.99
N SER A 180 -12.52 -9.28 -4.74
CA SER A 180 -13.38 -10.41 -4.42
C SER A 180 -14.87 -10.14 -4.73
N ARG A 181 -15.24 -8.86 -4.82
CA ARG A 181 -16.57 -8.38 -5.20
C ARG A 181 -16.69 -7.98 -6.68
N GLY A 182 -15.70 -8.35 -7.49
CA GLY A 182 -15.72 -8.19 -8.95
C GLY A 182 -15.35 -6.80 -9.45
N PHE A 183 -14.77 -5.95 -8.61
CA PHE A 183 -14.20 -4.69 -9.07
C PHE A 183 -12.86 -4.89 -9.76
N ARG A 184 -12.60 -4.09 -10.79
CA ARG A 184 -11.27 -3.85 -11.31
C ARG A 184 -10.66 -2.63 -10.61
N THR A 185 -9.51 -2.82 -10.00
CA THR A 185 -8.78 -1.77 -9.25
C THR A 185 -7.67 -1.18 -10.12
N TYR A 186 -7.66 0.14 -10.27
CA TYR A 186 -6.65 0.88 -11.03
C TYR A 186 -5.93 1.88 -10.12
N ILE A 187 -4.65 2.13 -10.42
CA ILE A 187 -3.93 3.27 -9.87
C ILE A 187 -4.06 4.43 -10.86
N VAL A 188 -4.45 5.60 -10.35
CA VAL A 188 -4.48 6.87 -11.08
C VAL A 188 -3.69 7.86 -10.23
N SER A 189 -2.41 8.02 -10.56
CA SER A 189 -1.47 8.81 -9.77
C SER A 189 -0.71 9.81 -10.64
N GLY A 190 -0.20 10.86 -10.01
CA GLY A 190 0.70 11.83 -10.63
C GLY A 190 2.17 11.44 -10.58
N GLY A 191 2.52 10.35 -9.88
CA GLY A 191 3.88 9.79 -9.90
C GLY A 191 4.19 9.05 -11.20
N GLU A 192 5.47 9.05 -11.60
CA GLU A 192 5.99 8.39 -12.81
C GLU A 192 6.59 7.00 -12.59
#